data_AF-A0A4Q3J7Z5-F1
#
_entry.id   AF-A0A4Q3J7Z5-F1
#
_cell.length_a   1.000
_cell.length_b   1.000
_cell.length_c   1.000
_cell.angle_alpha   90.00
_cell.angle_beta   90.00
_cell.angle_gamma   90.00
#
_symmetry.space_group_name_H-M   'P 1'
#
loop_
_entity.id
_entity.type
_entity.pdbx_description
1 polymer ?
#
loop_
_entity_poly.entity_id
_entity_poly.type
_entity_poly.pdbx_seq_one_letter_code
_entity_poly.pdbx_strand_id
1 'polypeptide(L)' 'MRVLFVSKPIVPPYHDGTRCLVRDLSTHMRRVFPTVLTTPDAPAPGPGVSVEPVYAGAGSFAPALRDNARVLARLLTG' A
#
# COMPACT_ATOMS: atom_id res chain seq x y z
N MET A 1 11.57 13.30 4.38
CA MET A 1 10.11 13.44 4.31
C MET A 1 9.49 12.06 4.11
N ARG A 2 8.44 11.71 4.85
CA ARG A 2 7.75 10.41 4.77
C ARG A 2 6.47 10.56 3.95
N VAL A 3 6.14 9.56 3.12
CA VAL A 3 4.93 9.56 2.29
C VAL A 3 4.21 8.23 2.46
N LEU A 4 2.94 8.27 2.84
CA LEU A 4 2.07 7.10 2.92
C LEU A 4 1.19 7.03 1.67
N PHE A 5 1.26 5.92 0.94
CA PHE A 5 0.38 5.66 -0.19
C PHE A 5 -0.93 5.01 0.28
N VAL A 6 -1.96 5.83 0.45
CA VAL A 6 -3.33 5.35 0.70
C VAL A 6 -3.96 4.93 -0.62
N SER A 7 -4.04 3.62 -0.84
CA SER A 7 -4.57 3.00 -2.06
C SER A 7 -5.00 1.57 -1.74
N LYS A 8 -5.60 0.85 -2.71
CA LYS A 8 -5.84 -0.59 -2.58
C LYS A 8 -4.56 -1.38 -2.26
N PRO A 9 -4.65 -2.58 -1.67
CA PRO A 9 -3.47 -3.33 -1.21
C PRO A 9 -2.41 -3.46 -2.31
N ILE A 10 -1.18 -3.05 -2.00
CA ILE A 10 -0.04 -3.15 -2.92
C ILE A 10 0.59 -4.53 -2.77
N VAL A 11 0.04 -5.49 -3.51
CA VAL A 11 0.43 -6.90 -3.45
C VAL A 11 0.57 -7.49 -4.85
N PRO A 12 1.51 -8.42 -5.07
CA PRO A 12 1.60 -9.17 -6.32
C PRO A 12 0.41 -10.14 -6.46
N PRO A 13 0.01 -10.50 -7.70
CA PRO A 13 0.51 -9.95 -8.96
C PRO A 13 -0.03 -8.53 -9.25
N TYR A 14 0.78 -7.72 -9.95
CA TYR A 14 0.47 -6.34 -10.30
C TYR A 14 -0.17 -6.25 -11.68
N HIS A 15 -1.47 -6.54 -11.77
CA HIS A 15 -2.23 -6.50 -13.04
C HIS A 15 -3.13 -5.28 -13.21
N ASP A 16 -3.11 -4.39 -12.23
CA ASP A 16 -4.01 -3.25 -12.16
C ASP A 16 -3.21 -1.95 -12.14
N GLY A 17 -3.61 -1.00 -12.99
CA GLY A 17 -2.93 0.27 -13.20
C GLY A 17 -2.59 1.01 -11.92
N THR A 18 -3.49 1.10 -10.93
CA THR A 18 -3.17 1.81 -9.68
C THR A 18 -2.16 1.03 -8.83
N ARG A 19 -2.15 -0.31 -8.85
CA ARG A 19 -1.13 -1.08 -8.12
C ARG A 19 0.24 -0.91 -8.79
N CYS A 20 0.29 -0.95 -10.12
CA CYS A 20 1.51 -0.70 -10.88
C CYS A 20 2.05 0.71 -10.62
N LEU A 21 1.19 1.74 -10.71
CA LEU A 21 1.57 3.13 -10.47
C LEU A 21 2.17 3.33 -9.07
N VAL A 22 1.51 2.82 -8.02
CA VAL A 22 1.99 2.97 -6.64
C VAL A 22 3.30 2.19 -6.42
N ARG A 23 3.42 0.97 -6.95
CA ARG A 23 4.67 0.20 -6.93
C ARG A 23 5.81 0.97 -7.60
N ASP A 24 5.58 1.48 -8.81
CA ASP A 24 6.63 2.11 -9.60
C ASP A 24 7.05 3.45 -8.99
N LEU A 25 6.10 4.25 -8.51
CA LEU A 25 6.40 5.49 -7.79
C LEU A 25 7.18 5.21 -6.49
N SER A 26 6.68 4.29 -5.65
CA SER A 26 7.33 4.00 -4.37
C SER A 26 8.74 3.44 -4.53
N THR A 27 9.01 2.65 -5.57
CA THR A 27 10.35 2.07 -5.80
C THR A 27 11.34 3.02 -6.45
N HIS A 28 10.90 4.11 -7.10
CA HIS A 28 11.78 5.07 -7.79
C HIS A 28 11.94 6.41 -7.06
N MET A 29 11.29 6.59 -5.91
CA MET A 29 11.43 7.78 -5.08
C MET A 29 12.82 7.88 -4.46
N ARG A 30 13.52 9.01 -4.69
CA ARG A 30 14.89 9.23 -4.19
C ARG A 30 15.03 10.20 -3.02
N ARG A 31 14.04 11.07 -2.80
CA ARG A 31 14.09 12.16 -1.79
C ARG A 31 13.12 11.97 -0.63
N VAL A 32 12.25 10.97 -0.72
CA VAL A 32 11.23 10.67 0.28
C VAL A 32 11.32 9.21 0.65
N PHE A 33 10.81 8.87 1.83
CA PHE A 33 10.73 7.51 2.34
C PHE A 33 9.28 7.02 2.22
N PRO A 34 8.97 6.21 1.19
CA PRO A 34 7.61 5.77 0.92
C PRO A 34 7.21 4.61 1.81
N THR A 35 5.94 4.61 2.21
CA THR A 35 5.26 3.50 2.89
C THR A 35 4.03 3.12 2.09
N VAL A 36 3.84 1.83 1.83
CA VAL A 36 2.67 1.30 1.13
C VAL A 36 1.84 0.42 2.06
N LEU A 37 0.52 0.41 1.83
CA LEU A 37 -0.41 -0.43 2.56
C LEU A 37 -0.55 -1.79 1.87
N THR A 38 -0.36 -2.87 2.61
CA THR A 38 -0.30 -4.24 2.08
C THR A 38 -1.18 -5.21 2.88
N THR A 39 -1.06 -6.50 2.55
CA THR A 39 -1.52 -7.63 3.39
C THR A 39 -0.36 -8.19 4.21
N PRO A 40 -0.62 -8.97 5.28
CA PRO A 40 0.41 -9.55 6.16
C PRO A 40 1.55 -10.26 5.43
N ASP A 41 1.22 -11.10 4.44
CA ASP A 41 2.21 -11.94 3.74
C ASP A 41 2.74 -11.31 2.44
N ALA A 42 2.43 -10.03 2.19
CA ALA A 42 2.88 -9.38 0.98
C ALA A 42 4.38 -9.04 1.05
N PRO A 43 5.16 -9.36 0.01
CA PRO A 43 6.54 -8.92 -0.06
C PRO A 43 6.61 -7.39 -0.22
N ALA A 44 7.71 -6.79 0.25
CA ALA A 44 8.01 -5.40 -0.05
C ALA A 44 8.13 -5.20 -1.58
N PRO A 45 7.53 -4.14 -2.15
CA PRO A 45 7.56 -3.94 -3.60
C PRO A 45 8.97 -3.70 -4.17
N GLY A 46 9.90 -3.24 -3.35
CA GLY A 46 11.30 -3.01 -3.72
C GLY A 46 12.10 -2.42 -2.56
N PRO A 47 13.42 -2.24 -2.76
CA PRO A 47 14.31 -1.71 -1.73
C PRO A 47 13.91 -0.28 -1.35
N GLY A 48 14.04 0.06 -0.06
CA GLY A 48 13.73 1.40 0.45
C GLY A 48 12.24 1.72 0.63
N VAL A 49 11.35 0.77 0.32
CA VAL A 49 9.90 0.90 0.53
C VAL A 49 9.52 0.24 1.87
N SER A 50 8.92 1.01 2.77
CA SER A 50 8.31 0.44 3.99
C SER A 50 6.94 -0.15 3.68
N VAL A 51 6.56 -1.21 4.39
CA VAL A 51 5.27 -1.88 4.23
C VAL A 51 4.50 -1.88 5.52
N GLU A 52 3.19 -1.66 5.44
CA GLU A 52 2.28 -1.75 6.58
C GLU A 52 1.10 -2.66 6.24
N PRO A 53 0.92 -3.79 6.97
CA PRO A 53 -0.13 -4.76 6.67
C PRO A 53 -1.48 -4.31 7.26
N VAL A 54 -2.17 -3.40 6.57
CA VAL A 54 -3.48 -2.88 6.99
C VAL A 54 -4.63 -3.76 6.50
N TYR A 55 -4.49 -4.36 5.31
CA TYR A 55 -5.56 -5.10 4.65
C TYR A 55 -5.50 -6.59 4.97
N ALA A 56 -6.67 -7.22 5.10
CA ALA A 56 -6.76 -8.67 5.37
C ALA A 56 -6.57 -9.54 4.12
N GLY A 57 -6.70 -8.97 2.92
CA GLY A 57 -6.55 -9.69 1.65
C GLY A 57 -6.27 -8.75 0.49
N ALA A 58 -6.01 -9.32 -0.69
CA ALA A 58 -5.62 -8.56 -1.89
C ALA A 58 -6.70 -7.56 -2.37
N GLY A 59 -7.95 -7.75 -1.96
CA GLY A 59 -9.07 -6.91 -2.36
C GLY A 59 -9.53 -7.18 -3.80
N SER A 60 -10.59 -6.49 -4.19
CA SER A 60 -11.16 -6.51 -5.55
C SER A 60 -11.02 -5.13 -6.19
N PHE A 61 -11.76 -4.87 -7.28
CA PHE A 61 -11.71 -3.59 -8.00
C PHE A 61 -11.93 -2.36 -7.08
N ALA A 62 -12.86 -2.48 -6.12
CA ALA A 62 -13.15 -1.45 -5.14
C ALA A 62 -12.95 -1.99 -3.70
N PRO A 63 -12.40 -1.18 -2.78
CA PRO A 63 -12.24 -1.58 -1.39
C PRO A 63 -13.61 -1.74 -0.71
N ALA A 64 -13.73 -2.77 0.14
CA ALA A 64 -14.93 -2.92 0.96
C ALA A 64 -14.97 -1.85 2.07
N LEU A 65 -16.15 -1.60 2.66
CA LEU A 65 -16.30 -0.65 3.77
C LEU A 65 -15.35 -0.98 4.94
N ARG A 66 -15.18 -2.26 5.24
CA ARG A 66 -14.24 -2.75 6.27
C ARG A 66 -12.78 -2.40 5.98
N ASP A 67 -12.40 -2.35 4.70
CA ASP A 67 -11.02 -2.03 4.30
C ASP A 67 -10.78 -0.53 4.48
N ASN A 68 -11.77 0.31 4.15
CA ASN A 68 -11.73 1.75 4.44
C ASN A 68 -11.70 2.04 5.95
N ALA A 69 -12.45 1.29 6.76
CA ALA A 69 -12.43 1.45 8.21
C ALA A 69 -11.05 1.11 8.82
N ARG A 70 -10.36 0.08 8.29
CA ARG A 70 -8.98 -0.26 8.70
C ARG A 70 -7.99 0.85 8.35
N VAL A 71 -8.09 1.40 7.14
CA VAL A 71 -7.27 2.55 6.73
C VAL A 71 -7.54 3.75 7.63
N LEU A 72 -8.81 4.08 7.91
CA LEU A 72 -9.17 5.18 8.80
C LEU A 72 -8.57 4.98 10.20
N ALA A 73 -8.70 3.78 10.78
CA ALA A 73 -8.11 3.47 12.08
C ALA A 73 -6.58 3.65 12.08
N ARG A 74 -5.91 3.21 11.01
CA ARG A 74 -4.47 3.43 10.82
C ARG A 74 -4.12 4.91 10.72
N LEU A 75 -4.91 5.71 10.00
CA LEU A 75 -4.66 7.16 9.87
C LEU A 75 -4.86 7.91 11.19
N LEU A 76 -5.83 7.50 12.00
CA LEU A 76 -6.08 8.09 13.32
C LEU A 76 -4.96 7.79 14.34
N THR A 77 -4.21 6.71 14.13
CA THR A 77 -3.20 6.23 15.10
C THR A 77 -1.76 6.60 14.75
N GLY A 78 -1.50 7.05 13.51
CA GLY A 78 -0.15 7.41 13.06
C GLY A 78 0.73 6.21 12.75
#